data_AF-X1IHC3-F1
#
_entry.id   AF-X1IHC3-F1
#
_cell.length_a   1.000
_cell.length_b   1.000
_cell.length_c   1.000
_cell.angle_alpha   90.00
_cell.angle_beta   90.00
_cell.angle_gamma   90.00
#
_symmetry.space_group_name_H-M   'P 1'
#
loop_
_entity.id
_entity.type
_entity.pdbx_description
1 polymer ?
#
loop_
_entity_poly.entity_id
_entity_poly.type
_entity_poly.pdbx_seq_one_letter_code
_entity_poly.pdbx_strand_id
1 'polypeptide(L)'
;MSRRTNLNISRVAPFFLLAVLTPSLVFGQTIKPSPYWKNEIAFPNEPFRVVGTSASDPDWVKLTILLEPYDPNTVYFQDSQAYTFHYHFATEVLDPFIEMSPSEYDQVTLYEQGQRAILGAVIMPPTGCYP
;
A
#
# COMPACT_ATOMS: atom_id res chain seq x y z
N MET A 1 74.02 35.37 -15.04
CA MET A 1 72.71 35.98 -15.41
C MET A 1 71.61 35.05 -14.96
N SER A 2 70.85 35.47 -13.94
CA SER A 2 69.83 34.66 -13.24
C SER A 2 68.51 34.65 -14.02
N ARG A 3 68.00 33.45 -14.35
CA ARG A 3 66.68 33.26 -14.98
C ARG A 3 65.62 33.31 -13.88
N ARG A 4 64.80 34.37 -13.85
CA ARG A 4 63.62 34.45 -13.00
C ARG A 4 62.48 33.61 -13.59
N THR A 5 61.95 32.72 -12.77
CA THR A 5 60.71 31.97 -12.96
C THR A 5 59.51 32.90 -12.79
N ASN A 6 58.51 32.79 -13.67
CA ASN A 6 57.18 33.34 -13.44
C ASN A 6 56.20 32.17 -13.37
N LEU A 7 55.74 31.88 -12.15
CA LEU A 7 54.69 30.90 -11.87
C LEU A 7 53.35 31.64 -11.94
N ASN A 8 52.54 31.32 -12.95
CA ASN A 8 51.20 31.89 -13.10
C ASN A 8 50.23 31.03 -12.29
N ILE A 9 49.82 31.51 -11.11
CA ILE A 9 48.88 30.79 -10.23
C ILE A 9 47.46 31.20 -10.63
N SER A 10 46.85 30.40 -11.50
CA SER A 10 45.43 30.46 -11.80
C SER A 10 44.63 30.08 -10.55
N ARG A 11 43.86 31.01 -9.99
CA ARG A 11 42.95 30.76 -8.87
C ARG A 11 41.77 29.90 -9.36
N VAL A 12 41.73 28.63 -8.94
CA VAL A 12 40.51 27.80 -9.04
C VAL A 12 39.78 27.94 -7.70
N ALA A 13 38.60 28.55 -7.72
CA ALA A 13 37.72 28.61 -6.56
C ALA A 13 36.97 27.27 -6.44
N PRO A 14 36.91 26.63 -5.26
CA PRO A 14 36.12 25.43 -5.08
C PRO A 14 34.64 25.81 -4.95
N PHE A 15 33.82 25.39 -5.90
CA PHE A 15 32.36 25.38 -5.76
C PHE A 15 31.98 24.27 -4.77
N PHE A 16 31.70 24.62 -3.53
CA PHE A 16 31.05 23.72 -2.58
C PHE A 16 29.56 23.69 -2.91
N LEU A 17 29.11 22.60 -3.52
CA LEU A 17 27.69 22.32 -3.70
C LEU A 17 27.12 21.89 -2.34
N LEU A 18 26.44 22.81 -1.66
CA LEU A 18 25.69 22.49 -0.44
C LEU A 18 24.44 21.72 -0.86
N ALA A 19 24.44 20.39 -0.72
CA ALA A 19 23.24 19.58 -0.90
C ALA A 19 22.27 19.88 0.25
N VAL A 20 21.25 20.68 -0.03
CA VAL A 20 20.15 20.92 0.91
C VAL A 20 19.34 19.63 0.98
N LEU A 21 19.49 18.86 2.05
CA LEU A 21 18.59 17.75 2.38
C LEU A 21 17.24 18.34 2.78
N THR A 22 16.35 18.52 1.82
CA THR A 22 14.94 18.77 2.12
C THR A 22 14.36 17.48 2.72
N PRO A 23 13.84 17.47 3.95
CA PRO A 23 13.06 16.34 4.43
C PRO A 23 11.80 16.26 3.58
N SER A 24 11.79 15.36 2.60
CA SER A 24 10.56 15.01 1.90
C SER A 24 9.63 14.41 2.94
N LEU A 25 8.47 15.03 3.17
CA LEU A 25 7.35 14.33 3.76
C LEU A 25 7.08 13.14 2.84
N VAL A 26 7.44 11.93 3.29
CA VAL A 26 7.15 10.70 2.54
C VAL A 26 5.66 10.44 2.69
N PHE A 27 4.87 11.10 1.85
CA PHE A 27 3.52 10.66 1.58
C PHE A 27 3.64 9.42 0.70
N GLY A 28 3.16 8.28 1.18
CA GLY A 28 3.08 7.08 0.38
C GLY A 28 2.28 7.35 -0.89
N GLN A 29 2.57 6.62 -1.97
CA GLN A 29 1.78 6.71 -3.19
C GLN A 29 0.31 6.42 -2.89
N THR A 30 -0.60 7.10 -3.59
CA THR A 30 -2.04 6.84 -3.52
C THR A 30 -2.46 6.03 -4.74
N ILE A 31 -3.38 5.09 -4.57
CA ILE A 31 -4.00 4.36 -5.68
C ILE A 31 -5.26 5.06 -6.18
N LYS A 32 -5.67 4.74 -7.41
CA LYS A 32 -6.91 5.23 -8.02
C LYS A 32 -8.15 4.82 -7.20
N PRO A 33 -9.00 5.77 -6.77
CA PRO A 33 -10.27 5.48 -6.12
C PRO A 33 -11.16 4.53 -6.93
N SER A 34 -11.81 3.59 -6.24
CA SER A 34 -12.74 2.62 -6.81
C SER A 34 -13.96 2.49 -5.91
N PRO A 35 -15.17 2.24 -6.45
CA PRO A 35 -16.34 1.95 -5.62
C PRO A 35 -16.23 0.63 -4.85
N TYR A 36 -15.26 -0.23 -5.19
CA TYR A 36 -15.10 -1.57 -4.62
C TYR A 36 -14.15 -1.65 -3.43
N TRP A 37 -13.63 -0.51 -2.97
CA TRP A 37 -12.89 -0.43 -1.71
C TRP A 37 -13.18 0.86 -0.95
N LYS A 38 -12.93 0.81 0.35
CA LYS A 38 -12.96 1.96 1.26
C LYS A 38 -11.93 1.80 2.38
N ASN A 39 -11.64 2.86 3.10
CA ASN A 39 -10.62 2.86 4.16
C ASN A 39 -11.18 2.78 5.58
N GLU A 40 -12.51 2.75 5.74
CA GLU A 40 -13.17 2.71 7.04
C GLU A 40 -14.29 1.66 7.05
N ILE A 41 -14.47 0.99 8.18
CA ILE A 41 -15.58 0.06 8.43
C ILE A 41 -16.77 0.84 9.00
N ALA A 42 -17.95 0.61 8.44
CA ALA A 42 -19.21 1.10 8.98
C ALA A 42 -19.81 0.04 9.91
N PHE A 43 -19.61 0.20 11.23
CA PHE A 43 -20.13 -0.75 12.22
C PHE A 43 -21.50 -0.29 12.80
N PRO A 44 -22.49 -1.18 12.98
CA PRO A 44 -22.49 -2.62 12.67
C PRO A 44 -22.86 -2.94 11.22
N ASN A 45 -23.40 -1.97 10.47
CA ASN A 45 -23.98 -2.17 9.15
C ASN A 45 -22.93 -2.06 8.04
N GLU A 46 -22.00 -3.02 7.98
CA GLU A 46 -20.91 -3.00 7.01
C GLU A 46 -21.32 -3.63 5.67
N PRO A 47 -21.53 -2.85 4.59
CA PRO A 47 -21.98 -3.42 3.32
C PRO A 47 -20.96 -4.36 2.65
N PHE A 48 -19.66 -4.19 2.92
CA PHE A 48 -18.60 -4.95 2.27
C PHE A 48 -18.29 -6.29 2.96
N ARG A 49 -18.98 -6.58 4.07
CA ARG A 49 -18.75 -7.81 4.84
C ARG A 49 -19.20 -9.04 4.07
N VAL A 50 -18.54 -10.15 4.33
CA VAL A 50 -19.10 -11.48 4.11
C VAL A 50 -19.99 -11.80 5.32
N VAL A 51 -21.21 -12.24 5.04
CA VAL A 51 -22.16 -12.66 6.07
C VAL A 51 -21.94 -14.13 6.39
N GLY A 52 -21.86 -14.46 7.68
CA GLY A 52 -21.78 -15.83 8.16
C GLY A 52 -22.95 -16.70 7.68
N THR A 53 -22.76 -18.02 7.66
CA THR A 53 -23.78 -18.95 7.15
C THR A 53 -24.96 -19.16 8.11
N SER A 54 -24.80 -18.76 9.36
CA SER A 54 -25.81 -18.83 10.41
C SER A 54 -25.73 -17.59 11.31
N ALA A 55 -26.80 -17.33 12.08
CA ALA A 55 -26.86 -16.17 12.98
C ALA A 55 -25.81 -16.19 14.11
N SER A 56 -25.22 -17.37 14.39
CA SER A 56 -24.13 -17.57 15.34
C SER A 56 -22.74 -17.47 14.72
N ASP A 57 -22.63 -17.45 13.38
CA ASP A 57 -21.35 -17.33 12.70
C ASP A 57 -20.91 -15.86 12.70
N PRO A 58 -19.60 -15.59 12.82
CA PRO A 58 -19.10 -14.25 12.66
C PRO A 58 -19.25 -13.78 11.20
N ASP A 59 -19.51 -12.49 11.04
CA ASP A 59 -19.30 -11.81 9.77
C ASP A 59 -17.81 -11.39 9.67
N TRP A 60 -17.31 -11.04 8.49
CA TRP A 60 -15.96 -10.49 8.36
C TRP A 60 -15.80 -9.59 7.14
N VAL A 61 -14.83 -8.68 7.20
CA VAL A 61 -14.49 -7.77 6.10
C VAL A 61 -13.06 -8.03 5.68
N LYS A 62 -12.83 -8.33 4.41
CA LYS A 62 -11.49 -8.56 3.88
C LYS A 62 -10.74 -7.24 3.73
N LEU A 63 -9.44 -7.26 4.00
CA LEU A 63 -8.57 -6.11 3.82
C LEU A 63 -7.27 -6.46 3.10
N THR A 64 -6.71 -5.43 2.48
CA THR A 64 -5.35 -5.40 1.95
C THR A 64 -4.64 -4.14 2.48
N ILE A 65 -3.40 -4.27 2.95
CA ILE A 65 -2.50 -3.15 3.27
C ILE A 65 -1.38 -3.17 2.24
N LEU A 66 -1.16 -2.03 1.56
CA LEU A 66 -0.08 -1.89 0.59
C LEU A 66 1.21 -1.51 1.30
N LEU A 67 2.32 -2.18 0.97
CA LEU A 67 3.64 -1.86 1.48
C LEU A 67 4.32 -0.80 0.60
N GLU A 68 5.59 -0.49 0.86
CA GLU A 68 6.33 0.50 0.07
C GLU A 68 6.16 0.29 -1.45
N PRO A 69 5.96 1.37 -2.23
CA PRO A 69 6.05 2.79 -1.87
C PRO A 69 4.75 3.43 -1.34
N TYR A 70 3.76 2.64 -0.92
CA TYR A 70 2.47 3.12 -0.39
C TYR A 70 2.54 3.36 1.12
N ASP A 71 1.55 4.07 1.68
CA ASP A 71 1.47 4.28 3.12
C ASP A 71 0.90 3.02 3.81
N PRO A 72 1.70 2.30 4.62
CA PRO A 72 1.25 1.06 5.28
C PRO A 72 0.21 1.32 6.38
N ASN A 73 -0.07 2.58 6.74
CA ASN A 73 -1.15 2.93 7.67
C ASN A 73 -2.52 3.01 6.97
N THR A 74 -2.57 2.92 5.64
CA THR A 74 -3.82 2.90 4.89
C THR A 74 -4.30 1.47 4.68
N VAL A 75 -5.50 1.18 5.17
CA VAL A 75 -6.17 -0.12 4.99
C VAL A 75 -7.19 -0.03 3.86
N TYR A 76 -7.19 -0.99 2.93
CA TYR A 76 -8.18 -1.08 1.86
C TYR A 76 -9.14 -2.24 2.14
N PHE A 77 -10.35 -1.92 2.59
CA PHE A 77 -11.41 -2.90 2.80
C PHE A 77 -12.09 -3.23 1.46
N GLN A 78 -12.07 -4.50 1.10
CA GLN A 78 -12.63 -5.02 -0.15
C GLN A 78 -14.14 -5.16 -0.04
N ASP A 79 -14.86 -4.72 -1.08
CA ASP A 79 -16.26 -5.10 -1.29
C ASP A 79 -16.38 -6.61 -1.59
N SER A 80 -16.73 -7.38 -0.57
CA SER A 80 -16.88 -8.83 -0.70
C SER A 80 -18.17 -9.24 -1.40
N GLN A 81 -19.08 -8.30 -1.68
CA GLN A 81 -20.27 -8.55 -2.50
C GLN A 81 -19.92 -8.56 -3.99
N ALA A 82 -18.96 -7.72 -4.39
CA ALA A 82 -18.44 -7.68 -5.75
C ALA A 82 -17.36 -8.75 -6.00
N TYR A 83 -16.50 -8.99 -5.02
CA TYR A 83 -15.35 -9.87 -5.16
C TYR A 83 -15.30 -10.93 -4.07
N THR A 84 -15.38 -12.21 -4.45
CA THR A 84 -15.26 -13.32 -3.49
C THR A 84 -13.84 -13.49 -2.96
N PHE A 85 -12.81 -13.20 -3.75
CA PHE A 85 -11.40 -13.48 -3.43
C PHE A 85 -10.55 -12.21 -3.44
N HIS A 86 -9.50 -12.16 -2.60
CA HIS A 86 -8.53 -11.05 -2.59
C HIS A 86 -7.86 -10.85 -3.95
N TYR A 87 -7.57 -11.95 -4.65
CA TYR A 87 -6.92 -11.91 -5.97
C TYR A 87 -7.71 -11.07 -6.98
N HIS A 88 -8.96 -11.44 -7.28
CA HIS A 88 -9.76 -10.72 -8.29
C HIS A 88 -9.96 -9.24 -7.93
N PHE A 89 -10.20 -8.96 -6.66
CA PHE A 89 -10.26 -7.59 -6.16
C PHE A 89 -8.95 -6.84 -6.44
N ALA A 90 -7.82 -7.40 -6.01
CA ALA A 90 -6.54 -6.72 -6.15
C ALA A 90 -6.13 -6.50 -7.60
N THR A 91 -6.28 -7.51 -8.45
CA THR A 91 -5.80 -7.46 -9.84
C THR A 91 -6.72 -6.73 -10.79
N GLU A 92 -7.89 -6.29 -10.33
CA GLU A 92 -8.78 -5.41 -11.07
C GLU A 92 -8.79 -3.97 -10.57
N VAL A 93 -8.61 -3.73 -9.25
CA VAL A 93 -8.85 -2.40 -8.67
C VAL A 93 -7.77 -1.85 -7.73
N LEU A 94 -6.69 -2.59 -7.48
CA LEU A 94 -5.52 -2.07 -6.77
C LEU A 94 -4.38 -1.86 -7.76
N ASP A 95 -4.06 -0.59 -8.06
CA ASP A 95 -3.04 -0.18 -9.04
C ASP A 95 -1.74 -1.01 -9.06
N PRO A 96 -1.14 -1.44 -7.92
CA PRO A 96 0.09 -2.22 -7.93
C PRO A 96 -0.03 -3.62 -8.56
N PHE A 97 -1.24 -4.17 -8.64
CA PHE A 97 -1.51 -5.56 -8.96
C PHE A 97 -2.36 -5.75 -10.21
N ILE A 98 -2.80 -4.65 -10.84
CA ILE A 98 -3.63 -4.70 -12.05
C ILE A 98 -2.99 -5.64 -13.09
N GLU A 99 -3.81 -6.52 -13.68
CA GLU A 99 -3.43 -7.50 -14.72
C GLU A 99 -2.48 -8.63 -14.29
N MET A 100 -2.09 -8.71 -13.00
CA MET A 100 -1.35 -9.89 -12.52
C MET A 100 -2.19 -11.16 -12.62
N SER A 101 -1.53 -12.27 -12.96
CA SER A 101 -2.10 -13.61 -12.82
C SER A 101 -2.23 -14.02 -11.34
N PRO A 102 -3.02 -15.07 -11.01
CA PRO A 102 -3.14 -15.55 -9.63
C PRO A 102 -1.79 -15.92 -9.03
N SER A 103 -0.93 -16.60 -9.81
CA SER A 103 0.40 -17.00 -9.35
C SER A 103 1.34 -15.82 -9.09
N GLU A 104 1.26 -14.76 -9.89
CA GLU A 104 2.09 -13.56 -9.66
C GLU A 104 1.63 -12.82 -8.41
N TYR A 105 0.31 -12.71 -8.22
CA TYR A 105 -0.27 -12.10 -7.04
C TYR A 105 0.06 -12.89 -5.76
N ASP A 106 -0.07 -14.22 -5.80
CA ASP A 106 0.29 -15.10 -4.68
C ASP A 106 1.77 -14.93 -4.32
N GLN A 107 2.66 -14.89 -5.33
CA GLN A 107 4.10 -14.73 -5.12
C GLN A 107 4.46 -13.45 -4.35
N VAL A 108 3.72 -12.36 -4.56
CA VAL A 108 3.99 -11.04 -3.95
C VAL A 108 3.14 -10.74 -2.72
N THR A 109 2.28 -11.66 -2.27
CA THR A 109 1.42 -11.46 -1.10
C THR A 109 1.51 -12.56 -0.06
N LEU A 110 1.72 -13.82 -0.45
CA LEU A 110 1.72 -14.98 0.45
C LEU A 110 3.11 -15.38 0.96
N TYR A 111 4.18 -14.77 0.44
CA TYR A 111 5.56 -15.05 0.83
C TYR A 111 6.28 -13.78 1.27
N GLU A 112 7.19 -13.92 2.25
CA GLU A 112 7.96 -12.80 2.81
C GLU A 112 8.88 -12.14 1.76
N GLN A 113 9.56 -12.95 0.95
CA GLN A 113 10.50 -12.45 -0.02
C GLN A 113 9.79 -11.69 -1.13
N GLY A 114 10.00 -10.37 -1.18
CA GLY A 114 9.39 -9.51 -2.19
C GLY A 114 7.90 -9.23 -1.93
N GLN A 115 7.44 -9.38 -0.68
CA GLN A 115 6.06 -9.06 -0.31
C GLN A 115 5.74 -7.60 -0.61
N ARG A 116 4.60 -7.35 -1.25
CA ARG A 116 4.12 -6.01 -1.64
C ARG A 116 2.82 -5.61 -0.95
N ALA A 117 2.13 -6.57 -0.34
CA ALA A 117 0.93 -6.31 0.45
C ALA A 117 0.72 -7.35 1.55
N ILE A 118 0.02 -6.94 2.60
CA ILE A 118 -0.48 -7.79 3.67
C ILE A 118 -1.96 -8.03 3.45
N LEU A 119 -2.38 -9.30 3.51
CA LEU A 119 -3.79 -9.70 3.40
C LEU A 119 -4.34 -10.01 4.79
N GLY A 120 -5.60 -9.64 5.03
CA GLY A 120 -6.25 -9.94 6.30
C GLY A 120 -7.76 -9.86 6.22
N ALA A 121 -8.37 -9.96 7.40
CA ALA A 121 -9.78 -9.67 7.60
C ALA A 121 -10.03 -9.10 9.00
N VAL A 122 -11.01 -8.20 9.13
CA VAL A 122 -11.59 -7.82 10.42
C VAL A 122 -12.76 -8.75 10.71
N ILE A 123 -12.72 -9.42 11.84
CA ILE A 123 -13.81 -10.28 12.31
C ILE A 123 -14.85 -9.41 13.00
N MET A 124 -16.11 -9.57 12.59
CA MET A 124 -17.27 -8.92 13.18
C MET A 124 -18.03 -9.92 14.05
N PRO A 125 -18.68 -9.46 15.12
CA PRO A 125 -19.48 -10.31 15.98
C PRO A 125 -20.71 -10.88 15.22
N PRO A 126 -21.23 -12.05 15.65
CA PRO A 126 -22.41 -12.64 15.03
C PRO A 126 -23.64 -11.73 15.09
N THR A 127 -24.39 -11.69 13.99
CA THR A 127 -25.57 -10.83 13.84
C THR A 127 -26.72 -11.25 14.76
N GLY A 128 -26.81 -12.52 15.15
CA GLY A 128 -27.83 -13.03 16.07
C GLY A 128 -27.64 -12.61 17.53
N CYS A 129 -26.53 -11.96 17.88
CA CYS A 129 -26.20 -11.58 19.25
C CYS A 129 -26.24 -10.05 19.50
N TYR A 130 -26.63 -9.25 18.50
CA TYR A 130 -26.81 -7.80 18.66
C TYR A 130 -28.27 -7.47 18.98
N PRO A 131 -28.53 -6.49 19.88
CA PRO A 131 -29.88 -6.00 20.15
C PRO A 131 -30.49 -5.25 18.95
#